data_AF-A0A8S2VE09-F1
#
_entry.id   AF-A0A8S2VE09-F1
#
_cell.length_a   1.000
_cell.length_b   1.000
_cell.length_c   1.000
_cell.angle_alpha   90.00
_cell.angle_beta   90.00
_cell.angle_gamma   90.00
#
_symmetry.space_group_name_H-M   'P 1'
#
loop_
_entity.id
_entity.type
_entity.pdbx_description
1 polymer ?
#
loop_
_entity_poly.entity_id
_entity_poly.type
_entity_poly.pdbx_seq_one_letter_code
_entity_poly.pdbx_strand_id
1 'polypeptide(L)'
;MQHFMTVLISYITNQVIETSWNEFMKKVQNAKHINDINLAHTEYLDRTMLNCLLSPHAAPIFNELNRVLTLIIRFRCQLKTFSWILNASYNDISNTGLQALTTTFEKYQIATVSLYK
;
A
#
# COMPACT_ATOMS: atom_id res chain seq x y z
N MET A 1 0.93 1.59 -11.30
CA MET A 1 0.43 0.59 -10.34
C MET A 1 1.55 -0.22 -9.69
N GLN A 2 2.36 -0.99 -10.43
CA GLN A 2 3.44 -1.79 -9.81
C GLN A 2 4.49 -0.93 -9.09
N HIS A 3 4.95 0.16 -9.72
CA HIS A 3 5.87 1.10 -9.08
C HIS A 3 5.33 1.66 -7.75
N PHE A 4 4.04 2.02 -7.72
CA PHE A 4 3.37 2.48 -6.50
C PHE A 4 3.44 1.43 -5.38
N MET A 5 3.14 0.16 -5.68
CA MET A 5 3.24 -0.93 -4.70
C MET A 5 4.66 -1.09 -4.18
N THR A 6 5.67 -1.04 -5.05
CA THR A 6 7.07 -1.16 -4.64
C THR A 6 7.50 -0.01 -3.73
N VAL A 7 7.09 1.22 -4.05
CA VAL A 7 7.38 2.40 -3.22
C VAL A 7 6.68 2.31 -1.87
N LEU A 8 5.38 1.93 -1.85
CA LEU A 8 4.61 1.80 -0.61
C LEU A 8 5.22 0.73 0.32
N ILE A 9 5.54 -0.45 -0.21
CA ILE A 9 6.15 -1.53 0.58
C ILE A 9 7.52 -1.09 1.09
N SER A 10 8.36 -0.50 0.24
CA SER A 10 9.68 -0.01 0.65
C SER A 10 9.59 1.06 1.75
N TYR A 11 8.60 1.95 1.67
CA TYR A 11 8.34 2.95 2.71
C TYR A 11 7.95 2.29 4.04
N ILE A 12 6.96 1.39 4.04
CA ILE A 12 6.50 0.72 5.26
C ILE A 12 7.65 -0.09 5.88
N THR A 13 8.39 -0.86 5.08
CA THR A 13 9.49 -1.70 5.58
C THR A 13 10.63 -0.84 6.14
N ASN A 14 11.15 0.10 5.34
CA ASN A 14 12.40 0.76 5.68
C ASN A 14 12.18 1.99 6.57
N GLN A 15 11.13 2.77 6.35
CA GLN A 15 10.91 4.02 7.08
C GLN A 15 9.98 3.89 8.28
N VAL A 16 9.12 2.87 8.31
CA VAL A 16 8.23 2.64 9.44
C VAL A 16 8.76 1.53 10.34
N ILE A 17 8.87 0.31 9.82
CA ILE A 17 9.20 -0.87 10.62
C ILE A 17 10.66 -0.86 11.07
N GLU A 18 11.60 -0.69 10.15
CA GLU A 18 13.03 -0.77 10.47
C GLU A 18 13.48 0.37 11.41
N THR A 19 13.00 1.60 11.17
CA THR A 19 13.30 2.73 12.05
C THR A 19 12.69 2.57 13.45
N SER A 20 11.41 2.16 13.55
CA SER A 20 10.75 1.99 14.84
C SER A 20 11.36 0.84 15.63
N TRP A 21 11.75 -0.24 14.95
CA TRP A 21 12.47 -1.36 15.56
C TRP A 21 13.84 -0.94 16.10
N ASN A 22 14.61 -0.18 15.33
CA ASN A 22 15.91 0.31 15.76
C ASN A 22 15.81 1.24 16.98
N GLU A 23 14.79 2.10 17.02
CA GLU A 23 14.51 2.93 18.20
C GLU A 23 14.09 2.10 19.41
N PHE A 24 13.23 1.11 19.21
CA PHE A 24 12.81 0.19 20.26
C PHE A 24 14.00 -0.55 20.86
N MET A 25 14.87 -1.12 20.03
CA MET A 25 16.05 -1.86 20.49
C MET A 25 17.01 -0.96 21.29
N LYS A 26 17.19 0.30 20.89
CA LYS A 26 17.97 1.28 21.68
C LYS A 26 17.35 1.51 23.05
N LYS A 27 16.02 1.62 23.15
CA LYS A 27 15.33 1.79 24.44
C LYS A 27 15.49 0.56 25.33
N VAL A 28 15.33 -0.64 24.76
CA VAL A 28 15.51 -1.91 25.47
C VAL A 28 16.93 -2.09 25.98
N GLN A 29 17.95 -1.74 25.19
CA GLN A 29 19.36 -1.82 25.61
C GLN A 29 19.70 -0.90 26.79
N ASN A 30 18.98 0.22 26.94
CA ASN A 30 19.19 1.18 28.01
C ASN A 30 18.24 0.97 29.21
N ALA A 31 17.28 0.05 29.10
CA ALA A 31 16.31 -0.25 30.14
C ALA A 31 17.00 -0.90 31.34
N LYS A 32 16.64 -0.45 32.56
CA LYS A 32 17.18 -1.01 33.81
C LYS A 32 16.18 -1.93 34.49
N HIS A 33 14.89 -1.75 34.19
CA HIS A 33 13.80 -2.51 34.77
C HIS A 33 12.87 -3.07 33.70
N ILE A 34 12.15 -4.14 34.05
CA ILE A 34 11.17 -4.75 33.14
C ILE A 34 10.04 -3.78 32.77
N ASN A 35 9.69 -2.85 33.66
CA ASN A 35 8.70 -1.82 33.35
C ASN A 35 9.17 -0.87 32.24
N ASP A 36 10.46 -0.58 32.16
CA ASP A 36 11.02 0.26 31.10
C ASP A 36 10.91 -0.45 29.74
N ILE A 37 11.13 -1.78 29.72
CA ILE A 37 10.97 -2.61 28.53
C ILE A 37 9.50 -2.65 28.10
N ASN A 38 8.57 -2.85 29.04
CA ASN A 38 7.14 -2.85 28.75
C ASN A 38 6.67 -1.50 28.19
N LEU A 39 7.12 -0.39 28.77
CA LEU A 39 6.81 0.94 28.26
C LEU A 39 7.36 1.14 26.84
N ALA A 40 8.63 0.81 26.63
CA ALA A 40 9.26 0.91 25.31
C ALA A 40 8.55 0.07 24.25
N HIS A 41 8.04 -1.11 24.62
CA HIS A 41 7.29 -1.98 23.72
C HIS A 41 5.91 -1.41 23.37
N THR A 42 5.18 -0.89 24.35
CA THR A 42 3.89 -0.22 24.10
C THR A 42 4.08 0.99 23.19
N GLU A 43 5.07 1.84 23.47
CA GLU A 43 5.41 2.99 22.62
C GLU A 43 5.79 2.58 21.19
N TYR A 44 6.55 1.49 21.04
CA TYR A 44 6.90 0.93 19.74
C TYR A 44 5.66 0.52 18.94
N LEU A 45 4.73 -0.20 19.57
CA LEU A 45 3.49 -0.64 18.92
C LEU A 45 2.61 0.55 18.53
N ASP A 46 2.37 1.47 19.45
CA ASP A 46 1.53 2.65 19.21
C ASP A 46 2.08 3.50 18.06
N ARG A 47 3.39 3.77 18.07
CA ARG A 47 4.05 4.53 17.01
C ARG A 47 4.05 3.79 15.67
N THR A 48 4.29 2.48 15.68
CA THR A 48 4.25 1.67 14.45
C THR A 48 2.84 1.63 13.86
N MET A 49 1.80 1.47 14.69
CA MET A 49 0.40 1.52 14.24
C MET A 49 0.02 2.88 13.65
N LEU A 50 0.46 3.99 14.28
CA LEU A 50 0.25 5.34 13.77
C LEU A 50 0.93 5.52 12.40
N ASN A 51 2.20 5.14 12.28
CA ASN A 51 2.99 5.33 11.07
C ASN A 51 2.58 4.41 9.91
N CYS A 52 2.01 3.24 10.21
CA CYS A 52 1.37 2.38 9.22
C CYS A 52 -0.01 2.90 8.76
N LEU A 53 -0.43 4.09 9.22
CA LEU A 53 -1.73 4.69 8.93
C LEU A 53 -2.91 3.83 9.39
N LEU A 54 -2.70 2.99 10.40
CA LEU A 54 -3.71 2.07 10.95
C LEU A 54 -4.45 2.67 12.15
N SER A 55 -4.19 3.93 12.48
CA SER A 55 -4.86 4.62 13.57
C SER A 55 -6.21 5.23 13.14
N PRO A 56 -7.19 5.38 14.05
CA PRO A 56 -8.47 6.02 13.75
C PRO A 56 -8.32 7.46 13.22
N HIS A 57 -7.27 8.17 13.64
CA HIS A 57 -6.99 9.54 13.20
C HIS A 57 -6.45 9.59 11.76
N ALA A 58 -5.84 8.51 11.27
CA ALA A 58 -5.37 8.37 9.90
C ALA A 58 -6.45 7.83 8.94
N ALA A 59 -7.68 7.60 9.40
CA ALA A 59 -8.76 6.99 8.63
C ALA A 59 -9.03 7.63 7.26
N PRO A 60 -9.01 8.98 7.08
CA PRO A 60 -9.21 9.59 5.77
C PRO A 60 -8.13 9.17 4.76
N ILE A 61 -6.85 9.21 5.17
CA ILE A 61 -5.71 8.84 4.33
C ILE A 61 -5.71 7.33 4.07
N PHE A 62 -6.01 6.53 5.10
CA PHE A 62 -6.13 5.09 4.98
C PHE A 62 -7.22 4.68 3.98
N ASN A 63 -8.37 5.37 3.99
CA ASN A 63 -9.46 5.10 3.05
C ASN A 63 -9.06 5.39 1.60
N GLU A 64 -8.33 6.48 1.34
CA GLU A 64 -7.81 6.77 0.00
C GLU A 64 -6.73 5.76 -0.44
N LEU A 65 -5.85 5.35 0.48
CA LEU A 65 -4.86 4.30 0.22
C LEU A 65 -5.56 2.97 -0.12
N ASN A 66 -6.57 2.60 0.66
CA ASN A 66 -7.36 1.39 0.43
C ASN A 66 -8.11 1.44 -0.91
N ARG A 67 -8.62 2.61 -1.30
CA ARG A 67 -9.22 2.82 -2.64
C ARG A 67 -8.21 2.55 -3.75
N VAL A 68 -6.99 3.06 -3.64
CA VAL A 68 -5.91 2.80 -4.60
C VAL A 68 -5.55 1.31 -4.65
N LEU A 69 -5.36 0.66 -3.50
CA LEU A 69 -5.05 -0.77 -3.43
C LEU A 69 -6.15 -1.63 -4.06
N THR A 70 -7.42 -1.31 -3.79
CA THR A 70 -8.58 -1.99 -4.39
C THR A 70 -8.58 -1.86 -5.91
N LEU A 71 -8.26 -0.68 -6.45
CA LEU A 71 -8.17 -0.46 -7.90
C LEU A 71 -7.02 -1.27 -8.54
N ILE A 72 -5.88 -1.40 -7.86
CA ILE A 72 -4.75 -2.23 -8.32
C ILE A 72 -5.16 -3.70 -8.40
N ILE A 73 -5.82 -4.21 -7.34
CA ILE A 73 -6.31 -5.60 -7.30
C ILE A 73 -7.34 -5.82 -8.41
N ARG A 74 -8.32 -4.92 -8.55
CA ARG A 74 -9.34 -4.98 -9.60
C ARG A 74 -8.73 -5.02 -10.99
N PHE A 75 -7.75 -4.16 -11.27
CA PHE A 75 -7.05 -4.13 -12.55
C PHE A 75 -6.34 -5.46 -12.84
N ARG A 76 -5.66 -6.03 -11.84
CA ARG A 76 -5.03 -7.36 -11.95
C ARG A 76 -6.05 -8.48 -12.20
N CYS A 77 -7.20 -8.45 -11.51
CA CYS A 77 -8.26 -9.42 -11.73
C CYS A 77 -8.83 -9.32 -13.15
N GLN A 78 -9.10 -8.09 -13.62
CA GLN A 78 -9.57 -7.84 -14.99
C GLN A 78 -8.59 -8.41 -16.03
N LEU A 79 -7.29 -8.19 -15.86
CA LEU A 79 -6.27 -8.75 -16.75
C LEU A 79 -6.26 -10.29 -16.79
N LYS A 80 -6.60 -10.94 -15.68
CA LYS A 80 -6.68 -12.41 -15.61
C LYS A 80 -7.98 -12.95 -16.18
N THR A 81 -9.09 -12.23 -16.00
CA THR A 81 -10.43 -12.67 -16.39
C THR A 81 -10.72 -12.45 -17.87
N PHE A 82 -10.27 -11.33 -18.44
CA PHE A 82 -10.56 -11.04 -19.84
C PHE A 82 -9.66 -11.82 -20.78
N SER A 83 -10.28 -12.59 -21.67
CA SER A 83 -9.61 -13.31 -22.75
C SER A 83 -9.10 -12.35 -23.82
N TRP A 84 -7.88 -12.62 -24.27
CA TRP A 84 -7.25 -11.92 -25.38
C TRP A 84 -7.68 -12.61 -26.67
N ILE A 85 -8.33 -11.88 -27.57
CA ILE A 85 -8.78 -12.39 -28.86
C ILE A 85 -7.79 -11.89 -29.91
N LEU A 86 -7.14 -12.84 -30.59
CA LEU A 86 -6.25 -12.54 -31.70
C LEU A 86 -7.09 -12.46 -32.98
N ASN A 87 -7.20 -11.26 -33.56
CA ASN A 87 -7.87 -11.07 -34.83
C ASN A 87 -6.88 -11.44 -35.95
N ALA A 88 -7.00 -12.68 -36.46
CA ALA A 88 -6.11 -13.25 -37.48
C ALA A 88 -6.04 -12.43 -38.78
N SER A 89 -7.04 -11.59 -39.06
CA SER A 89 -7.11 -10.74 -40.25
C SER A 89 -6.30 -9.45 -40.15
N TYR A 90 -6.05 -8.93 -38.94
CA TYR A 90 -5.33 -7.67 -38.72
C TYR A 90 -4.07 -7.82 -37.86
N ASN A 91 -3.78 -9.03 -37.37
CA ASN A 91 -2.73 -9.28 -36.39
C ASN A 91 -2.87 -8.44 -35.10
N ASP A 92 -4.10 -7.99 -34.82
CA ASP A 92 -4.44 -7.17 -33.67
C ASP A 92 -4.93 -8.05 -32.52
N ILE A 93 -4.33 -7.85 -31.34
CA ILE A 93 -4.76 -8.50 -30.12
C ILE A 93 -5.77 -7.57 -29.43
N SER A 94 -7.05 -7.91 -29.53
CA SER A 94 -8.12 -7.17 -28.86
C SER A 94 -8.47 -7.85 -27.53
N ASN A 95 -8.47 -7.08 -26.45
CA ASN A 95 -9.00 -7.54 -25.18
C ASN A 95 -10.46 -7.10 -25.07
N THR A 96 -11.38 -8.04 -24.90
CA THR A 96 -12.82 -7.75 -24.76
C THR A 96 -13.16 -6.83 -23.59
N GLY A 97 -12.27 -6.74 -22.60
CA GLY A 97 -12.35 -5.85 -21.46
C GLY A 97 -11.38 -4.66 -21.48
N LEU A 98 -10.80 -4.31 -22.64
CA LEU A 98 -9.86 -3.18 -22.75
C LEU A 98 -10.45 -1.88 -22.20
N GLN A 99 -11.71 -1.58 -22.52
CA GLN A 99 -12.40 -0.39 -22.00
C GLN A 99 -12.48 -0.41 -20.46
N ALA A 100 -12.81 -1.57 -19.86
CA ALA A 100 -12.90 -1.72 -18.42
C ALA A 100 -11.53 -1.59 -17.72
N LEU A 101 -10.45 -2.03 -18.38
CA LEU A 101 -9.08 -1.85 -17.92
C LEU A 101 -8.68 -0.36 -17.96
N THR A 102 -8.94 0.34 -19.06
CA THR A 102 -8.65 1.78 -19.22
C THR A 102 -9.38 2.60 -18.17
N THR A 103 -10.69 2.39 -17.99
CA THR A 103 -11.47 3.09 -16.95
C THR A 103 -10.94 2.83 -15.54
N THR A 104 -10.49 1.60 -15.25
CA THR A 104 -9.93 1.26 -13.93
C THR A 104 -8.57 1.95 -13.73
N PHE A 105 -7.76 2.05 -14.78
CA PHE A 105 -6.49 2.77 -14.75
C PHE A 105 -6.66 4.28 -14.57
N GLU A 106 -7.63 4.91 -15.26
CA GLU A 106 -7.97 6.33 -15.08
C GLU A 106 -8.41 6.63 -13.64
N LYS A 107 -9.31 5.81 -13.09
CA LYS A 107 -9.74 5.92 -11.69
C LYS A 107 -8.56 5.81 -10.72
N TYR A 108 -7.59 4.94 -11.02
CA TYR A 108 -6.37 4.81 -10.24
C TYR A 108 -5.52 6.09 -10.30
N GLN A 109 -5.33 6.69 -11.47
CA GLN A 109 -4.55 7.94 -11.61
C GLN A 109 -5.16 9.06 -10.77
N ILE A 110 -6.48 9.25 -10.86
CA ILE A 110 -7.22 10.24 -10.06
C ILE A 110 -7.04 9.96 -8.57
N ALA A 111 -7.16 8.69 -8.15
CA ALA A 111 -7.01 8.30 -6.77
C ALA A 111 -5.59 8.54 -6.23
N THR A 112 -4.57 8.24 -7.02
CA THR A 112 -3.18 8.52 -6.62
C THR A 112 -2.92 10.02 -6.49
N VAL A 113 -3.47 10.87 -7.35
CA VAL A 113 -3.32 12.33 -7.22
C VAL A 113 -3.96 12.84 -5.93
N SER A 114 -5.08 12.24 -5.51
CA SER A 114 -5.74 12.60 -4.24
C SER A 114 -4.93 12.24 -3.00
N LEU A 115 -4.04 11.25 -3.07
CA LEU A 115 -3.14 10.88 -1.96
C LEU A 115 -1.99 11.88 -1.76
N TYR A 116 -1.67 12.67 -2.79
CA TYR A 116 -0.57 13.65 -2.75
C TYR A 116 -1.03 15.08 -2.44
N LYS A 117 -2.34 15.30 -2.27
CA LYS A 117 -2.94 16.58 -1.90
C LYS A 117 -3.28 16.59 -0.42
#